data_AF-A0A1R2BL61-F1
#
_entry.id   AF-A0A1R2BL61-F1
#
_cell.length_a   1.000
_cell.length_b   1.000
_cell.length_c   1.000
_cell.angle_alpha   90.00
_cell.angle_beta   90.00
_cell.angle_gamma   90.00
#
_symmetry.space_group_name_H-M   'P 1'
#
loop_
_entity.id
_entity.type
_entity.pdbx_description
1 polymer ?
#
loop_
_entity_poly.entity_id
_entity_poly.type
_entity_poly.pdbx_seq_one_letter_code
_entity_poly.pdbx_strand_id
1 'polypeptide(L)'
;MKALKLKPLISSDKNQIFVKPPERVSTARENEKSSWKNCTFCTVEELKDLLKGKRTKRKAIIKEKFEDHDQVEKLNHWRHNSSAQSPRSIAKKYTFRRKLSVTYDLSTITLISTEDFNRDNDVDKYKTPYSIINQERNKNKILKDEYAKITVKNNQIIRNTIHEMDIISSEIERLEASIKHLKENLENIHKEFTEADIKTSNEMKFLQQQKSALLQAAKNIQLKKLFKLGEAHENYLLREKLRQEKQSLTVEIARIKEKFSKMITEKEKEKETLICNKRELKKEQALLKSTLISIYMKILKQGLDLREEGLRWIIKCLWQLDEPIPLSAFPHFFDEESSQFLLSMAQYDIELADNQGRLESTRTKVKEARNQMSISKNNEELLVNVKARLRKLCNSVKASPVKRLDDFTNGGDKVYVHEGNNYVSEIVEIKKNIERINKSMHLLTENEIRRVTNNYKVSPVEVGLAHIFKALLGSRAREYMKLTQI
;
A
#
# COMPACT_ATOMS: atom_id res chain seq x y z
N MET A 1 -20.33 -17.65 3.86
CA MET A 1 -19.25 -17.89 4.85
C MET A 1 -19.29 -16.76 5.88
N LYS A 2 -19.52 -17.05 7.16
CA LYS A 2 -19.50 -16.03 8.23
C LYS A 2 -18.05 -15.59 8.45
N ALA A 3 -17.78 -14.29 8.33
CA ALA A 3 -16.46 -13.72 8.58
C ALA A 3 -16.05 -14.00 10.02
N LEU A 4 -14.99 -14.79 10.22
CA LEU A 4 -14.31 -14.93 11.50
C LEU A 4 -13.67 -13.58 11.82
N LYS A 5 -14.34 -12.78 12.65
CA LYS A 5 -13.69 -11.65 13.33
C LYS A 5 -12.66 -12.23 14.27
N LEU A 6 -11.40 -12.22 13.85
CA LEU A 6 -10.27 -12.50 14.75
C LEU A 6 -10.37 -11.50 15.90
N LYS A 7 -10.55 -12.02 17.12
CA LYS A 7 -10.42 -11.19 18.32
C LYS A 7 -8.98 -10.66 18.36
N PRO A 8 -8.76 -9.38 18.71
CA PRO A 8 -7.40 -8.90 18.95
C PRO A 8 -6.74 -9.82 19.99
N LEU A 9 -5.49 -10.17 19.75
CA LEU A 9 -4.66 -11.07 20.58
C LEU A 9 -4.35 -10.51 21.98
N ILE A 10 -4.94 -9.37 22.33
CA ILE A 10 -4.66 -8.62 23.54
C ILE A 10 -5.89 -8.72 24.45
N SER A 11 -5.64 -9.13 25.70
CA SER A 11 -6.60 -9.39 26.77
C SER A 11 -7.74 -8.36 26.81
N SER A 12 -8.95 -8.84 27.12
CA SER A 12 -10.18 -8.04 27.32
C SER A 12 -10.18 -7.15 28.58
N ASP A 13 -9.00 -6.85 29.13
CA ASP A 13 -8.88 -6.01 30.31
C ASP A 13 -9.10 -4.55 29.93
N LYS A 14 -10.26 -4.02 30.31
CA LYS A 14 -10.71 -2.64 30.04
C LYS A 14 -9.79 -1.55 30.62
N ASN A 15 -8.76 -1.93 31.39
CA ASN A 15 -7.84 -1.03 32.09
C ASN A 15 -6.42 -0.99 31.48
N GLN A 16 -6.17 -1.65 30.34
CA GLN A 16 -4.86 -1.60 29.70
C GLN A 16 -4.63 -0.26 28.98
N ILE A 17 -3.52 0.41 29.34
CA ILE A 17 -3.03 1.60 28.64
C ILE A 17 -2.23 1.14 27.43
N PHE A 18 -2.67 1.56 26.25
CA PHE A 18 -2.01 1.29 24.96
C PHE A 18 -1.25 2.51 24.51
N VAL A 19 0.06 2.34 24.30
CA VAL A 19 0.91 3.39 23.74
C VAL A 19 0.95 3.22 22.22
N LYS A 20 0.34 4.18 21.52
CA LYS A 20 0.29 4.19 20.06
C LYS A 20 1.66 4.61 19.48
N PRO A 21 2.00 4.15 18.26
CA PRO A 21 3.16 4.67 17.55
C PRO A 21 3.03 6.19 17.35
N PRO A 22 4.14 6.95 17.37
CA PRO A 22 4.14 8.36 17.02
C PRO A 22 3.57 8.56 15.61
N GLU A 23 2.77 9.62 15.39
CA GLU A 23 2.08 9.87 14.11
C GLU A 23 3.04 9.83 12.89
N ARG A 24 4.29 10.26 13.08
CA ARG A 24 5.31 10.28 12.02
C ARG A 24 5.71 8.89 11.51
N VAL A 25 5.63 7.85 12.33
CA VAL A 25 5.92 6.47 11.92
C VAL A 25 4.87 5.96 10.94
N SER A 26 3.59 6.28 11.19
CA SER A 26 2.48 5.81 10.36
C SER A 26 2.39 6.54 9.01
N THR A 27 2.88 7.78 8.91
CA THR A 27 2.79 8.57 7.66
C THR A 27 3.63 8.02 6.49
N ALA A 28 4.71 7.27 6.76
CA ALA A 28 5.56 6.72 5.69
C ALA A 28 4.84 5.68 4.81
N ARG A 29 3.80 5.01 5.33
CA ARG A 29 2.96 4.08 4.56
C ARG A 29 1.62 4.68 4.10
N GLU A 30 1.18 5.77 4.71
CA GLU A 30 -0.10 6.40 4.36
C GLU A 30 -0.03 7.39 3.19
N ASN A 31 1.18 7.78 2.76
CA ASN A 31 1.36 8.68 1.62
C ASN A 31 0.95 8.09 0.25
N GLU A 32 0.64 6.79 0.15
CA GLU A 32 0.01 6.21 -1.05
C GLU A 32 -1.53 6.34 -1.08
N LYS A 33 -2.17 6.74 0.03
CA LYS A 33 -3.64 6.83 0.14
C LYS A 33 -4.19 8.26 0.10
N SER A 34 -3.34 9.28 0.00
CA SER A 34 -3.76 10.69 0.08
C SER A 34 -4.37 11.26 -1.22
N SER A 35 -4.50 10.47 -2.31
CA SER A 35 -5.16 10.93 -3.55
C SER A 35 -6.70 11.06 -3.46
N TRP A 36 -7.31 10.73 -2.31
CA TRP A 36 -8.77 10.80 -2.11
C TRP A 36 -9.24 12.00 -1.31
N LYS A 37 -8.36 12.93 -0.93
CA LYS A 37 -8.74 14.11 -0.11
C LYS A 37 -9.35 15.29 -0.88
N ASN A 38 -9.61 15.14 -2.19
CA ASN A 38 -10.38 16.12 -2.97
C ASN A 38 -11.77 15.63 -3.36
N CYS A 39 -12.43 14.86 -2.50
CA CYS A 39 -13.88 14.72 -2.58
C CYS A 39 -14.48 15.77 -1.64
N THR A 40 -14.87 16.92 -2.21
CA THR A 40 -15.64 17.95 -1.51
C THR A 40 -16.84 17.30 -0.83
N PHE A 41 -16.90 17.41 0.50
CA PHE A 41 -18.02 16.95 1.30
C PHE A 41 -19.32 17.56 0.78
N CYS A 42 -20.29 16.71 0.41
CA CYS A 42 -21.68 17.13 0.27
C CYS A 42 -22.11 17.82 1.56
N THR A 43 -22.82 18.95 1.43
CA THR A 43 -23.33 19.70 2.56
C THR A 43 -24.32 18.86 3.37
N VAL A 44 -24.46 19.16 4.67
CA VAL A 44 -25.40 18.45 5.58
C VAL A 44 -26.85 18.54 5.07
N GLU A 45 -27.17 19.55 4.26
CA GLU A 45 -28.45 19.71 3.57
C GLU A 45 -28.64 18.72 2.42
N GLU A 46 -27.61 18.46 1.62
CA GLU A 46 -27.66 17.44 0.54
C GLU A 46 -27.75 16.01 1.10
N LEU A 47 -27.15 15.74 2.26
CA LEU A 47 -27.28 14.45 2.94
C LEU A 47 -28.70 14.24 3.51
N LYS A 48 -29.37 15.31 3.94
CA LYS A 48 -30.78 15.27 4.38
C LYS A 48 -31.73 15.01 3.21
N ASP A 49 -31.44 15.53 2.03
CA ASP A 49 -32.23 15.29 0.82
C ASP A 49 -32.04 13.87 0.24
N LEU A 50 -30.86 13.26 0.46
CA LEU A 50 -30.61 11.86 0.10
C LEU A 50 -31.30 10.88 1.06
N LEU A 51 -31.35 11.20 2.36
CA LEU A 51 -31.94 10.36 3.40
C LEU A 51 -33.46 10.51 3.50
N LYS A 52 -34.02 11.68 3.16
CA LYS A 52 -35.46 11.86 2.99
C LYS A 52 -35.86 11.36 1.60
N GLY A 53 -35.88 10.04 1.43
CA GLY A 53 -36.23 9.36 0.18
C GLY A 53 -37.35 10.09 -0.56
N LYS A 54 -36.98 10.75 -1.67
CA LYS A 54 -37.93 11.41 -2.57
C LYS A 54 -38.91 10.34 -3.04
N ARG A 55 -40.11 10.36 -2.47
CA ARG A 55 -41.29 9.70 -3.04
C ARG A 55 -41.49 10.32 -4.42
N THR A 56 -41.00 9.63 -5.45
CA THR A 56 -41.32 9.94 -6.83
C THR A 56 -42.82 9.80 -6.98
N LYS A 57 -43.49 10.93 -7.29
CA LYS A 57 -44.90 10.93 -7.65
C LYS A 57 -45.09 9.96 -8.82
N ARG A 58 -45.93 8.95 -8.61
CA ARG A 58 -46.42 8.04 -9.66
C ARG A 58 -46.99 8.88 -10.79
N LYS A 59 -46.27 8.98 -11.91
CA LYS A 59 -46.91 9.27 -13.20
C LYS A 59 -47.52 7.96 -13.68
N ALA A 60 -48.84 8.00 -13.89
CA ALA A 60 -49.57 6.90 -14.51
C ALA A 60 -49.00 6.66 -15.90
N ILE A 61 -48.28 5.54 -16.07
CA ILE A 61 -47.94 5.00 -17.39
C ILE A 61 -48.94 3.88 -17.65
N ILE A 62 -49.66 4.07 -18.75
CA ILE A 62 -50.66 3.17 -19.31
C ILE A 62 -49.96 1.87 -19.72
N LYS A 63 -50.64 0.77 -19.39
CA LYS A 63 -50.25 -0.64 -19.59
C LYS A 63 -49.82 -0.95 -21.02
N GLU A 64 -48.71 -1.68 -21.16
CA GLU A 64 -48.50 -2.64 -22.25
C GLU A 64 -48.09 -3.97 -21.61
N LYS A 65 -48.83 -5.04 -21.94
CA LYS A 65 -49.11 -6.18 -21.05
C LYS A 65 -48.54 -7.51 -21.58
N PHE A 66 -47.39 -7.48 -22.27
CA PHE A 66 -46.95 -8.64 -23.06
C PHE A 66 -45.56 -9.22 -22.74
N GLU A 67 -44.69 -8.57 -21.95
CA GLU A 67 -43.33 -9.09 -21.73
C GLU A 67 -43.15 -9.95 -20.45
N ASP A 68 -44.02 -9.79 -19.45
CA ASP A 68 -43.87 -10.51 -18.17
C ASP A 68 -44.31 -11.99 -18.24
N HIS A 69 -45.13 -12.38 -19.22
CA HIS A 69 -45.62 -13.75 -19.32
C HIS A 69 -44.54 -14.72 -19.86
N ASP A 70 -43.65 -14.21 -20.70
CA ASP A 70 -42.63 -15.00 -21.41
C ASP A 70 -41.42 -15.32 -20.50
N GLN A 71 -41.17 -14.50 -19.48
CA GLN A 71 -40.14 -14.75 -18.46
C GLN A 71 -40.61 -15.74 -17.39
N VAL A 72 -41.91 -15.78 -17.08
CA VAL A 72 -42.48 -16.72 -16.11
C VAL A 72 -42.61 -18.12 -16.71
N GLU A 73 -42.93 -18.26 -18.00
CA GLU A 73 -42.94 -19.57 -18.69
C GLU A 73 -41.55 -20.21 -18.79
N LYS A 74 -40.50 -19.41 -19.06
CA LYS A 74 -39.11 -19.90 -19.11
C LYS A 74 -38.60 -20.41 -17.76
N LEU A 75 -39.10 -19.87 -16.64
CA LEU A 75 -38.79 -20.34 -15.29
C LEU A 75 -39.55 -21.61 -14.90
N ASN A 76 -40.77 -21.82 -15.41
CA ASN A 76 -41.55 -23.03 -15.15
C ASN A 76 -41.06 -24.25 -15.93
N HIS A 77 -40.49 -24.08 -17.12
CA HIS A 77 -39.87 -25.19 -17.86
C HIS A 77 -38.63 -25.79 -17.19
N TRP A 78 -37.96 -25.07 -16.29
CA TRP A 78 -36.82 -25.60 -15.54
C TRP A 78 -37.21 -26.53 -14.39
N ARG A 79 -38.45 -26.45 -13.87
CA ARG A 79 -38.91 -27.29 -12.74
C ARG A 79 -39.47 -28.65 -13.15
N HIS A 80 -39.89 -28.83 -14.40
CA HIS A 80 -40.60 -30.05 -14.82
C HIS A 80 -39.75 -31.07 -15.59
N ASN A 81 -38.50 -30.75 -15.95
CA ASN A 81 -37.61 -31.68 -16.67
C ASN A 81 -36.57 -32.40 -15.78
N SER A 82 -36.71 -32.36 -14.46
CA SER A 82 -35.79 -33.04 -13.53
C SER A 82 -36.29 -34.38 -12.97
N SER A 83 -37.41 -34.92 -13.48
CA SER A 83 -37.91 -36.25 -13.07
C SER A 83 -37.77 -37.27 -14.21
N ALA A 84 -36.55 -37.70 -14.49
CA ALA A 84 -36.31 -38.95 -15.19
C ALA A 84 -34.98 -39.56 -14.74
N GLN A 85 -35.05 -40.83 -14.36
CA GLN A 85 -33.97 -41.65 -13.80
C GLN A 85 -32.68 -41.61 -14.61
N SER A 86 -31.55 -41.53 -13.90
CA SER A 86 -30.21 -41.89 -14.41
C SER A 86 -29.28 -42.20 -13.23
N PRO A 87 -28.32 -43.14 -13.41
CA PRO A 87 -28.09 -44.23 -12.48
C PRO A 87 -27.10 -43.91 -11.35
N ARG A 88 -27.14 -44.74 -10.31
CA ARG A 88 -26.20 -44.82 -9.19
C ARG A 88 -24.75 -44.65 -9.66
N SER A 89 -24.23 -43.44 -9.55
CA SER A 89 -22.78 -43.20 -9.63
C SER A 89 -22.23 -43.20 -8.21
N ILE A 90 -21.19 -44.00 -8.03
CA ILE A 90 -20.46 -44.21 -6.79
C ILE A 90 -19.98 -42.84 -6.29
N ALA A 91 -20.61 -42.38 -5.20
CA ALA A 91 -20.19 -41.20 -4.49
C ALA A 91 -18.78 -41.45 -3.91
N LYS A 92 -17.74 -41.06 -4.67
CA LYS A 92 -16.41 -40.85 -4.11
C LYS A 92 -16.57 -39.75 -3.08
N LYS A 93 -16.57 -40.14 -1.80
CA LYS A 93 -16.42 -39.24 -0.66
C LYS A 93 -15.12 -38.46 -0.89
N TYR A 94 -15.22 -37.28 -1.47
CA TYR A 94 -14.17 -36.28 -1.41
C TYR A 94 -14.09 -35.82 0.04
N THR A 95 -13.27 -36.49 0.83
CA THR A 95 -12.75 -35.89 2.04
C THR A 95 -11.91 -34.70 1.58
N PHE A 96 -12.45 -33.50 1.76
CA PHE A 96 -11.64 -32.29 1.76
C PHE A 96 -10.56 -32.50 2.82
N ARG A 97 -9.38 -32.99 2.42
CA ARG A 97 -8.15 -32.72 3.17
C ARG A 97 -8.04 -31.21 3.16
N ARG A 98 -8.52 -30.59 4.24
CA ARG A 98 -8.04 -29.26 4.65
C ARG A 98 -6.53 -29.35 4.55
N LYS A 99 -5.93 -28.71 3.55
CA LYS A 99 -4.53 -28.33 3.65
C LYS A 99 -4.52 -27.43 4.87
N LEU A 100 -4.13 -28.01 6.00
CA LEU A 100 -3.84 -27.29 7.21
C LEU A 100 -2.94 -26.16 6.77
N SER A 101 -3.42 -24.93 6.95
CA SER A 101 -2.56 -23.77 7.07
C SER A 101 -1.32 -24.23 7.83
N VAL A 102 -0.14 -23.99 7.27
CA VAL A 102 1.12 -24.11 7.98
C VAL A 102 1.00 -23.16 9.18
N THR A 103 0.47 -23.67 10.28
CA THR A 103 0.64 -23.06 11.58
C THR A 103 2.12 -23.22 11.82
N TYR A 104 2.88 -22.15 11.59
CA TYR A 104 4.23 -22.07 12.11
C TYR A 104 4.10 -22.43 13.59
N ASP A 105 4.68 -23.57 13.93
CA ASP A 105 4.56 -24.13 15.26
C ASP A 105 5.31 -23.15 16.18
N LEU A 106 4.55 -22.26 16.83
CA LEU A 106 5.07 -21.21 17.73
C LEU A 106 5.81 -21.82 18.95
N SER A 107 5.81 -23.15 19.06
CA SER A 107 6.63 -23.99 19.93
C SER A 107 8.13 -23.91 19.59
N THR A 108 8.52 -23.47 18.38
CA THR A 108 9.94 -23.34 18.00
C THR A 108 10.64 -22.13 18.58
N ILE A 109 9.92 -21.17 19.18
CA ILE A 109 10.52 -20.14 20.03
C ILE A 109 10.82 -20.80 21.37
N THR A 110 12.08 -21.17 21.58
CA THR A 110 12.55 -21.86 22.77
C THR A 110 12.30 -20.98 23.99
N LEU A 111 11.31 -21.34 24.80
CA LEU A 111 11.16 -20.84 26.16
C LEU A 111 12.26 -21.50 26.99
N ILE A 112 12.98 -20.70 27.78
CA ILE A 112 13.87 -21.26 28.80
C ILE A 112 12.95 -21.84 29.87
N SER A 113 12.86 -23.17 29.91
CA SER A 113 12.34 -23.86 31.09
C SER A 113 13.36 -23.62 32.20
N THR A 114 13.01 -22.75 33.15
CA THR A 114 13.80 -22.56 34.37
C THR A 114 13.75 -23.77 35.30
N GLU A 115 12.93 -24.79 34.99
CA GLU A 115 12.69 -25.95 35.84
C GLU A 115 13.83 -26.99 35.79
N ASP A 116 14.64 -27.03 34.72
CA ASP A 116 15.65 -28.08 34.55
C ASP A 116 17.00 -27.80 35.27
N PHE A 117 17.20 -26.61 35.84
CA PHE A 117 18.44 -26.25 36.54
C PHE A 117 18.46 -26.59 38.03
N ASN A 118 17.32 -27.07 38.59
CA ASN A 118 17.17 -27.43 40.00
C ASN A 118 17.26 -28.94 40.27
N ARG A 119 17.98 -29.72 39.44
CA ARG A 119 18.38 -31.07 39.86
C ARG A 119 19.50 -30.96 40.88
N ASP A 120 19.08 -30.91 42.14
CA ASP A 120 19.91 -31.05 43.32
C ASP A 120 20.73 -32.36 43.23
N ASN A 121 22.01 -32.21 42.92
CA ASN A 121 22.99 -33.20 43.33
C ASN A 121 23.29 -32.91 44.81
N ASP A 122 22.74 -33.75 45.67
CA ASP A 122 22.78 -33.71 47.13
C ASP A 122 24.16 -34.12 47.68
N VAL A 123 25.21 -33.50 47.14
CA VAL A 123 26.59 -33.65 47.59
C VAL A 123 27.20 -32.27 47.53
N ASP A 124 27.37 -31.61 48.68
CA ASP A 124 28.53 -30.75 48.97
C ASP A 124 28.37 -30.03 50.31
N LYS A 125 28.83 -30.67 51.39
CA LYS A 125 28.86 -30.07 52.74
C LYS A 125 29.99 -29.06 52.97
N TYR A 126 30.90 -28.83 52.00
CA TYR A 126 32.00 -27.87 52.14
C TYR A 126 32.41 -27.24 50.80
N LYS A 127 31.58 -26.33 50.25
CA LYS A 127 32.03 -25.45 49.16
C LYS A 127 32.77 -24.25 49.74
N THR A 128 34.04 -24.10 49.39
CA THR A 128 34.77 -22.86 49.67
C THR A 128 34.09 -21.68 48.97
N PRO A 129 34.10 -20.45 49.52
CA PRO A 129 33.50 -19.28 48.88
C PRO A 129 33.95 -19.08 47.43
N TYR A 130 35.20 -19.42 47.12
CA TYR A 130 35.75 -19.39 45.76
C TYR A 130 35.07 -20.39 44.80
N SER A 131 34.74 -21.59 45.28
CA SER A 131 34.02 -22.59 44.48
C SER A 131 32.58 -22.18 44.18
N ILE A 132 31.90 -21.51 45.12
CA ILE A 132 30.56 -20.95 44.94
C ILE A 132 30.58 -19.85 43.88
N ILE A 133 31.52 -18.89 43.99
CA ILE A 133 31.69 -17.80 43.02
C ILE A 133 32.00 -18.34 41.62
N ASN A 134 32.87 -19.34 41.50
CA ASN A 134 33.18 -19.96 40.21
C ASN A 134 32.00 -20.73 39.63
N GLN A 135 31.20 -21.43 40.46
CA GLN A 135 29.97 -22.08 40.02
C GLN A 135 28.94 -21.06 39.52
N GLU A 136 28.75 -19.94 40.22
CA GLU A 136 27.87 -18.86 39.76
C GLU A 136 28.37 -18.20 38.48
N ARG A 137 29.67 -17.95 38.34
CA ARG A 137 30.27 -17.42 37.10
C ARG A 137 30.04 -18.37 35.92
N ASN A 138 30.19 -19.68 36.14
CA ASN A 138 29.95 -20.69 35.11
C ASN A 138 28.46 -20.78 34.75
N LYS A 139 27.55 -20.78 35.74
CA LYS A 139 26.10 -20.72 35.51
C LYS A 139 25.72 -19.48 34.70
N ASN A 140 26.23 -18.31 35.07
CA ASN A 140 26.01 -17.05 34.34
C ASN A 140 26.58 -17.07 32.92
N LYS A 141 27.72 -17.76 32.71
CA LYS A 141 28.30 -17.93 31.37
C LYS A 141 27.40 -18.82 30.50
N ILE A 142 26.96 -19.96 31.03
CA ILE A 142 26.04 -20.88 30.34
C ILE A 142 24.74 -20.16 29.96
N LEU A 143 24.12 -19.45 30.90
CA LEU A 143 22.91 -18.66 30.64
C LEU A 143 23.14 -17.61 29.55
N LYS A 144 24.26 -16.88 29.59
CA LYS A 144 24.63 -15.92 28.55
C LYS A 144 24.77 -16.57 27.17
N ASP A 145 25.40 -17.74 27.10
CA ASP A 145 25.59 -18.47 25.85
C ASP A 145 24.24 -19.01 25.31
N GLU A 146 23.34 -19.45 26.19
CA GLU A 146 21.97 -19.84 25.82
C GLU A 146 21.15 -18.65 25.30
N TYR A 147 21.19 -17.51 25.99
CA TYR A 147 20.54 -16.28 25.52
C TYR A 147 21.08 -15.83 24.16
N ALA A 148 22.39 -15.95 23.93
CA ALA A 148 23.00 -15.65 22.64
C ALA A 148 22.46 -16.57 21.54
N LYS A 149 22.38 -17.88 21.79
CA LYS A 149 21.80 -18.86 20.85
C LYS A 149 20.34 -18.54 20.53
N ILE A 150 19.51 -18.24 21.54
CA ILE A 150 18.10 -17.88 21.35
C ILE A 150 17.99 -16.58 20.54
N THR A 151 18.79 -15.57 20.86
CA THR A 151 18.80 -14.30 20.13
C THR A 151 19.16 -14.52 18.67
N VAL A 152 20.20 -15.30 18.36
CA VAL A 152 20.59 -15.64 16.98
C VAL A 152 19.47 -16.36 16.25
N LYS A 153 18.83 -17.36 16.89
CA LYS A 153 17.70 -18.10 16.30
C LYS A 153 16.51 -17.18 16.02
N ASN A 154 16.10 -16.35 16.97
CA ASN A 154 15.01 -15.39 16.80
C ASN A 154 15.33 -14.39 15.68
N ASN A 155 16.57 -13.89 15.61
CA ASN A 155 17.01 -13.00 14.55
C ASN A 155 16.91 -13.66 13.18
N GLN A 156 17.26 -14.94 13.07
CA GLN A 156 17.12 -15.67 11.81
C GLN A 156 15.66 -15.82 11.40
N ILE A 157 14.78 -16.18 12.34
CA ILE A 157 13.33 -16.29 12.09
C ILE A 157 12.78 -14.93 11.63
N ILE A 158 13.11 -13.85 12.35
CA ILE A 158 12.68 -12.49 12.02
C ILE A 158 13.13 -12.11 10.60
N ARG A 159 14.41 -12.34 10.25
CA ARG A 159 14.93 -12.05 8.90
C ARG A 159 14.20 -12.83 7.83
N ASN A 160 13.97 -14.13 8.05
CA ASN A 160 13.25 -14.97 7.09
C ASN A 160 11.82 -14.47 6.90
N THR A 161 11.10 -14.15 7.98
CA THR A 161 9.73 -13.62 7.92
C THR A 161 9.66 -12.26 7.23
N ILE A 162 10.62 -11.36 7.51
CA ILE A 162 10.70 -10.07 6.80
C ILE A 162 10.94 -10.30 5.31
N HIS A 163 11.88 -11.17 4.95
CA HIS A 163 12.16 -11.48 3.56
C HIS A 163 10.94 -12.06 2.83
N GLU A 164 10.22 -13.00 3.44
CA GLU A 164 8.96 -13.54 2.90
C GLU A 164 7.90 -12.45 2.72
N MET A 165 7.77 -11.53 3.68
CA MET A 165 6.87 -10.38 3.56
C MET A 165 7.27 -9.45 2.41
N ASP A 166 8.56 -9.22 2.17
CA ASP A 166 9.05 -8.38 1.07
C ASP A 166 8.78 -9.00 -0.31
N ILE A 167 8.96 -10.32 -0.43
CA ILE A 167 8.58 -11.07 -1.64
C ILE A 167 7.08 -10.92 -1.91
N ILE A 168 6.24 -11.15 -0.90
CA ILE A 168 4.79 -11.03 -1.03
C ILE A 168 4.38 -9.59 -1.39
N SER A 169 5.05 -8.59 -0.81
CA SER A 169 4.78 -7.17 -1.10
C SER A 169 5.10 -6.85 -2.55
N SER A 170 6.27 -7.29 -3.04
CA SER A 170 6.69 -7.13 -4.44
C SER A 170 5.72 -7.81 -5.42
N GLU A 171 5.21 -8.99 -5.05
CA GLU A 171 4.23 -9.71 -5.86
C GLU A 171 2.85 -9.01 -5.88
N ILE A 172 2.42 -8.44 -4.75
CA ILE A 172 1.20 -7.61 -4.68
C ILE A 172 1.34 -6.40 -5.61
N GLU A 173 2.48 -5.70 -5.60
CA GLU A 173 2.75 -4.56 -6.49
C GLU A 173 2.71 -4.98 -7.96
N ARG A 174 3.31 -6.13 -8.31
CA ARG A 174 3.26 -6.70 -9.67
C ARG A 174 1.83 -7.00 -10.12
N LEU A 175 1.02 -7.59 -9.24
CA LEU A 175 -0.40 -7.84 -9.51
C LEU A 175 -1.19 -6.54 -9.65
N GLU A 176 -0.89 -5.51 -8.85
CA GLU A 176 -1.50 -4.19 -8.96
C GLU A 176 -1.21 -3.52 -10.30
N ALA A 177 0.04 -3.58 -10.77
CA ALA A 177 0.43 -3.09 -12.09
C ALA A 177 -0.29 -3.85 -13.21
N SER A 178 -0.39 -5.19 -13.09
CA SER A 178 -1.09 -6.03 -14.07
C SER A 178 -2.60 -5.76 -14.11
N ILE A 179 -3.24 -5.55 -12.95
CA ILE A 179 -4.64 -5.14 -12.85
C ILE A 179 -4.85 -3.76 -13.48
N LYS A 180 -3.92 -2.82 -13.28
CA LYS A 180 -3.98 -1.50 -13.91
C LYS A 180 -3.93 -1.60 -15.44
N HIS A 181 -2.96 -2.34 -15.96
CA HIS A 181 -2.82 -2.59 -17.40
C HIS A 181 -4.08 -3.27 -17.99
N LEU A 182 -4.68 -4.25 -17.32
CA LEU A 182 -5.93 -4.87 -17.77
C LEU A 182 -7.12 -3.89 -17.78
N LYS A 183 -7.18 -2.94 -16.84
CA LYS A 183 -8.21 -1.90 -16.86
C LYS A 183 -8.06 -0.97 -18.05
N GLU A 184 -6.83 -0.56 -18.36
CA GLU A 184 -6.52 0.26 -19.54
C GLU A 184 -6.88 -0.50 -20.84
N ASN A 185 -6.57 -1.79 -20.91
CA ASN A 185 -6.96 -2.63 -22.05
C ASN A 185 -8.47 -2.79 -22.19
N LEU A 186 -9.20 -2.99 -21.09
CA LEU A 186 -10.67 -3.03 -21.12
C LEU A 186 -11.26 -1.71 -21.61
N GLU A 187 -10.71 -0.58 -21.16
CA GLU A 187 -11.14 0.74 -21.63
C GLU A 187 -10.90 0.92 -23.13
N ASN A 188 -9.75 0.46 -23.66
CA ASN A 188 -9.46 0.47 -25.09
C ASN A 188 -10.42 -0.42 -25.88
N ILE A 189 -10.70 -1.63 -25.42
CA ILE A 189 -11.67 -2.54 -26.06
C ILE A 189 -13.07 -1.89 -26.07
N HIS A 190 -13.47 -1.20 -25.00
CA HIS A 190 -14.73 -0.46 -24.99
C HIS A 190 -14.75 0.70 -25.99
N LYS A 191 -13.64 1.45 -26.14
CA LYS A 191 -13.52 2.51 -27.16
C LYS A 191 -13.65 1.93 -28.56
N GLU A 192 -12.89 0.88 -28.88
CA GLU A 192 -12.99 0.17 -30.17
C GLU A 192 -14.41 -0.35 -30.44
N PHE A 193 -15.07 -0.89 -29.42
CA PHE A 193 -16.46 -1.34 -29.53
C PHE A 193 -17.40 -0.17 -29.86
N THR A 194 -17.27 0.96 -29.17
CA THR A 194 -18.11 2.15 -29.45
C THR A 194 -17.85 2.72 -30.84
N GLU A 195 -16.61 2.74 -31.31
CA GLU A 195 -16.26 3.19 -32.66
C GLU A 195 -16.87 2.28 -33.72
N ALA A 196 -16.80 0.96 -33.51
CA ALA A 196 -17.41 -0.02 -34.40
C ALA A 196 -18.95 0.09 -34.43
N ASP A 197 -19.60 0.33 -33.27
CA ASP A 197 -21.06 0.52 -33.19
C ASP A 197 -21.48 1.85 -33.86
N ILE A 198 -20.70 2.92 -33.71
CA ILE A 198 -20.94 4.19 -34.43
C ILE A 198 -20.82 3.98 -35.95
N LYS A 199 -19.75 3.32 -36.41
CA LYS A 199 -19.52 3.06 -37.84
C LYS A 199 -20.67 2.27 -38.46
N THR A 200 -21.04 1.15 -37.85
CA THR A 200 -22.13 0.30 -38.33
C THR A 200 -23.50 0.98 -38.22
N SER A 201 -23.74 1.80 -37.19
CA SER A 201 -24.94 2.64 -37.06
C SER A 201 -25.06 3.67 -38.19
N ASN A 202 -23.94 4.32 -38.57
CA ASN A 202 -23.91 5.26 -39.67
C ASN A 202 -24.18 4.57 -41.02
N GLU A 203 -23.60 3.39 -41.26
CA GLU A 203 -23.87 2.56 -42.45
C GLU A 203 -25.35 2.14 -42.53
N MET A 204 -25.96 1.74 -41.40
CA MET A 204 -27.40 1.45 -41.33
C MET A 204 -28.27 2.67 -41.66
N LYS A 205 -27.94 3.84 -41.10
CA LYS A 205 -28.66 5.10 -41.38
C LYS A 205 -28.56 5.46 -42.86
N PHE A 206 -27.38 5.29 -43.47
CA PHE A 206 -27.16 5.54 -44.89
C PHE A 206 -28.01 4.61 -45.78
N LEU A 207 -28.02 3.30 -45.51
CA LEU A 207 -28.89 2.35 -46.22
C LEU A 207 -30.38 2.70 -46.07
N GLN A 208 -30.79 3.16 -44.89
CA GLN A 208 -32.16 3.57 -44.63
C GLN A 208 -32.53 4.86 -45.38
N GLN A 209 -31.61 5.82 -45.47
CA GLN A 209 -31.77 7.03 -46.29
C GLN A 209 -31.91 6.66 -47.77
N GLN A 210 -31.03 5.81 -48.32
CA GLN A 210 -31.13 5.34 -49.70
C GLN A 210 -32.48 4.65 -49.99
N LYS A 211 -32.93 3.78 -49.09
CA LYS A 211 -34.23 3.12 -49.20
C LYS A 211 -35.38 4.13 -49.23
N SER A 212 -35.34 5.16 -48.39
CA SER A 212 -36.36 6.20 -48.34
C SER A 212 -36.38 7.07 -49.62
N ALA A 213 -35.21 7.41 -50.16
CA ALA A 213 -35.07 8.16 -51.40
C ALA A 213 -35.63 7.37 -52.59
N LEU A 214 -35.34 6.07 -52.68
CA LEU A 214 -35.92 5.20 -53.72
C LEU A 214 -37.43 5.05 -53.61
N LEU A 215 -37.98 4.98 -52.39
CA LEU A 215 -39.43 4.97 -52.18
C LEU A 215 -40.09 6.27 -52.64
N GLN A 216 -39.47 7.42 -52.37
CA GLN A 216 -39.95 8.72 -52.85
C GLN A 216 -39.85 8.84 -54.37
N ALA A 217 -38.73 8.42 -54.97
CA ALA A 217 -38.55 8.40 -56.42
C ALA A 217 -39.60 7.51 -57.10
N ALA A 218 -39.85 6.31 -56.56
CA ALA A 218 -40.88 5.40 -57.08
C ALA A 218 -42.29 6.00 -57.00
N LYS A 219 -42.64 6.71 -55.91
CA LYS A 219 -43.93 7.42 -55.79
C LYS A 219 -44.06 8.55 -56.81
N ASN A 220 -42.99 9.31 -57.03
CA ASN A 220 -42.96 10.41 -58.01
C ASN A 220 -43.11 9.90 -59.46
N ILE A 221 -42.59 8.70 -59.75
CA ILE A 221 -42.74 8.03 -61.06
C ILE A 221 -44.16 7.49 -61.24
N GLN A 222 -44.77 6.89 -60.21
CA GLN A 222 -46.16 6.43 -60.26
C GLN A 222 -47.16 7.57 -60.54
N LEU A 223 -46.92 8.76 -59.99
CA LEU A 223 -47.70 9.97 -60.27
C LEU A 223 -47.62 10.39 -61.76
N LYS A 224 -46.59 9.98 -62.50
CA LYS A 224 -46.37 10.33 -63.93
C LYS A 224 -46.94 9.32 -64.94
N LYS A 225 -47.60 8.22 -64.52
CA LYS A 225 -48.30 7.24 -65.39
C LYS A 225 -47.52 6.70 -66.63
N LEU A 226 -46.20 6.76 -66.64
CA LEU A 226 -45.37 6.23 -67.73
C LEU A 226 -44.47 5.13 -67.14
N PHE A 227 -44.99 3.91 -67.02
CA PHE A 227 -44.15 2.74 -66.73
C PHE A 227 -43.81 2.05 -68.04
N LYS A 228 -42.53 2.08 -68.44
CA LYS A 228 -41.99 1.05 -69.34
C LYS A 228 -41.71 -0.18 -68.48
N LEU A 229 -42.14 -1.38 -68.89
CA LEU A 229 -42.01 -2.62 -68.11
C LEU A 229 -40.56 -2.90 -67.63
N GLY A 230 -39.53 -2.43 -68.35
CA GLY A 230 -38.12 -2.56 -67.96
C GLY A 230 -37.74 -1.81 -66.67
N GLU A 231 -38.27 -0.60 -66.45
CA GLU A 231 -37.91 0.25 -65.29
C GLU A 231 -38.51 -0.24 -63.97
N ALA A 232 -39.62 -1.00 -64.03
CA ALA A 232 -40.22 -1.65 -62.87
C ALA A 232 -39.37 -2.82 -62.36
N HIS A 233 -38.80 -3.60 -63.30
CA HIS A 233 -37.93 -4.73 -62.98
C HIS A 233 -36.60 -4.27 -62.36
N GLU A 234 -35.99 -3.20 -62.90
CA GLU A 234 -34.77 -2.60 -62.33
C GLU A 234 -34.99 -2.06 -60.90
N ASN A 235 -36.13 -1.41 -60.65
CA ASN A 235 -36.49 -0.94 -59.31
C ASN A 235 -36.68 -2.08 -58.31
N TYR A 236 -37.27 -3.20 -58.75
CA TYR A 236 -37.41 -4.39 -57.92
C TYR A 236 -36.04 -4.99 -57.57
N LEU A 237 -35.16 -5.16 -58.57
CA LEU A 237 -33.79 -5.64 -58.39
C LEU A 237 -33.00 -4.77 -57.39
N LEU A 238 -33.12 -3.44 -57.48
CA LEU A 238 -32.43 -2.51 -56.58
C LEU A 238 -32.96 -2.59 -55.13
N ARG A 239 -34.28 -2.74 -54.95
CA ARG A 239 -34.89 -2.95 -53.62
C ARG A 239 -34.43 -4.26 -52.99
N GLU A 240 -34.32 -5.32 -53.79
CA GLU A 240 -33.88 -6.62 -53.30
C GLU A 240 -32.38 -6.58 -52.93
N LYS A 241 -31.54 -5.92 -53.74
CA LYS A 241 -30.13 -5.66 -53.38
C LYS A 241 -30.00 -4.92 -52.04
N LEU A 242 -30.75 -3.84 -51.83
CA LEU A 242 -30.74 -3.11 -50.55
C LEU A 242 -31.25 -3.96 -49.38
N ARG A 243 -32.19 -4.89 -49.62
CA ARG A 243 -32.66 -5.82 -48.61
C ARG A 243 -31.56 -6.80 -48.21
N GLN A 244 -30.85 -7.36 -49.19
CA GLN A 244 -29.72 -8.26 -49.00
C GLN A 244 -28.57 -7.56 -48.26
N GLU A 245 -28.21 -6.34 -48.66
CA GLU A 245 -27.17 -5.53 -48.00
C GLU A 245 -27.55 -5.17 -46.56
N LYS A 246 -28.81 -4.81 -46.30
CA LYS A 246 -29.28 -4.58 -44.93
C LYS A 246 -29.17 -5.85 -44.09
N GLN A 247 -29.56 -7.00 -44.65
CA GLN A 247 -29.51 -8.27 -43.95
C GLN A 247 -28.08 -8.70 -43.65
N SER A 248 -27.15 -8.57 -44.61
CA SER A 248 -25.74 -8.85 -44.40
C SER A 248 -25.14 -7.93 -43.33
N LEU A 249 -25.48 -6.64 -43.34
CA LEU A 249 -25.00 -5.68 -42.35
C LEU A 249 -25.55 -5.98 -40.94
N THR A 250 -26.81 -6.40 -40.80
CA THR A 250 -27.35 -6.82 -39.50
C THR A 250 -26.66 -8.06 -38.94
N VAL A 251 -26.29 -9.01 -39.81
CA VAL A 251 -25.50 -10.19 -39.40
C VAL A 251 -24.10 -9.78 -38.95
N GLU A 252 -23.47 -8.85 -39.67
CA GLU A 252 -22.14 -8.35 -39.31
C GLU A 252 -22.15 -7.58 -37.99
N ILE A 253 -23.17 -6.74 -37.73
CA ILE A 253 -23.35 -6.06 -36.44
C ILE A 253 -23.45 -7.08 -35.30
N ALA A 254 -24.25 -8.14 -35.47
CA ALA A 254 -24.39 -9.19 -34.47
C ALA A 254 -23.05 -9.88 -34.21
N ARG A 255 -22.29 -10.17 -35.27
CA ARG A 255 -20.96 -10.80 -35.18
C ARG A 255 -19.94 -9.92 -34.45
N ILE A 256 -19.90 -8.63 -34.76
CA ILE A 256 -19.01 -7.66 -34.10
C ILE A 256 -19.37 -7.56 -32.61
N LYS A 257 -20.67 -7.43 -32.28
CA LYS A 257 -21.15 -7.39 -30.89
C LYS A 257 -20.77 -8.63 -30.11
N GLU A 258 -20.94 -9.80 -30.72
CA GLU A 258 -20.56 -11.07 -30.09
C GLU A 258 -19.04 -11.16 -29.85
N LYS A 259 -18.23 -10.75 -30.84
CA LYS A 259 -16.77 -10.74 -30.72
C LYS A 259 -16.30 -9.86 -29.56
N PHE A 260 -16.75 -8.61 -29.51
CA PHE A 260 -16.37 -7.69 -28.43
C PHE A 260 -16.92 -8.15 -27.08
N SER A 261 -18.16 -8.66 -27.03
CA SER A 261 -18.72 -9.22 -25.81
C SER A 261 -17.86 -10.38 -25.28
N LYS A 262 -17.40 -11.30 -26.14
CA LYS A 262 -16.50 -12.39 -25.74
C LYS A 262 -15.19 -11.85 -25.20
N MET A 263 -14.53 -10.93 -25.92
CA MET A 263 -13.27 -10.33 -25.49
C MET A 263 -13.38 -9.60 -24.14
N ILE A 264 -14.45 -8.83 -23.92
CA ILE A 264 -14.72 -8.15 -22.65
C ILE A 264 -14.88 -9.18 -21.54
N THR A 265 -15.72 -10.20 -21.73
CA THR A 265 -15.95 -11.22 -20.70
C THR A 265 -14.69 -12.02 -20.35
N GLU A 266 -13.81 -12.29 -21.31
CA GLU A 266 -12.53 -12.97 -21.07
C GLU A 266 -11.58 -12.09 -20.25
N LYS A 267 -11.45 -10.82 -20.60
CA LYS A 267 -10.59 -9.86 -19.89
C LYS A 267 -11.12 -9.52 -18.51
N GLU A 268 -12.43 -9.47 -18.32
CA GLU A 268 -13.05 -9.32 -17.01
C GLU A 268 -12.79 -10.52 -16.10
N LYS A 269 -12.88 -11.75 -16.64
CA LYS A 269 -12.52 -12.96 -15.90
C LYS A 269 -11.06 -12.95 -15.47
N GLU A 270 -10.15 -12.59 -16.37
CA GLU A 270 -8.71 -12.45 -16.08
C GLU A 270 -8.45 -11.40 -14.98
N LYS A 271 -9.14 -10.26 -15.05
CA LYS A 271 -9.04 -9.23 -14.00
C LYS A 271 -9.53 -9.75 -12.65
N GLU A 272 -10.65 -10.47 -12.60
CA GLU A 272 -11.19 -11.00 -11.35
C GLU A 272 -10.28 -12.06 -10.72
N THR A 273 -9.63 -12.92 -11.51
CA THR A 273 -8.65 -13.89 -10.99
C THR A 273 -7.44 -13.18 -10.36
N LEU A 274 -6.90 -12.14 -10.99
CA LEU A 274 -5.80 -11.35 -10.40
C LEU A 274 -6.23 -10.64 -9.11
N ILE A 275 -7.47 -10.12 -9.05
CA ILE A 275 -8.02 -9.52 -7.83
C ILE A 275 -8.14 -10.56 -6.71
N CYS A 276 -8.57 -11.79 -7.03
CA CYS A 276 -8.64 -12.88 -6.05
C CYS A 276 -7.25 -13.24 -5.52
N ASN A 277 -6.26 -13.44 -6.39
CA ASN A 277 -4.88 -13.75 -6.00
C ASN A 277 -4.29 -12.64 -5.11
N LYS A 278 -4.49 -11.37 -5.48
CA LYS A 278 -4.08 -10.22 -4.66
C LYS A 278 -4.71 -10.25 -3.27
N ARG A 279 -6.00 -10.61 -3.16
CA ARG A 279 -6.69 -10.73 -1.85
C ARG A 279 -6.10 -11.87 -1.01
N GLU A 280 -5.68 -12.97 -1.63
CA GLU A 280 -5.04 -14.09 -0.94
C GLU A 280 -3.66 -13.71 -0.40
N LEU A 281 -2.81 -13.11 -1.23
CA LEU A 281 -1.50 -12.61 -0.81
C LEU A 281 -1.59 -11.56 0.31
N LYS A 282 -2.59 -10.67 0.27
CA LYS A 282 -2.83 -9.73 1.38
C LYS A 282 -3.20 -10.42 2.69
N LYS A 283 -3.90 -11.55 2.65
CA LYS A 283 -4.19 -12.34 3.86
C LYS A 283 -2.92 -13.01 4.39
N GLU A 284 -2.08 -13.53 3.51
CA GLU A 284 -0.81 -14.14 3.86
C GLU A 284 0.16 -13.10 4.48
N GLN A 285 0.27 -11.93 3.86
CA GLN A 285 1.03 -10.79 4.41
C GLN A 285 0.53 -10.40 5.81
N ALA A 286 -0.78 -10.35 6.02
CA ALA A 286 -1.36 -10.05 7.33
C ALA A 286 -1.06 -11.13 8.37
N LEU A 287 -1.01 -12.41 7.96
CA LEU A 287 -0.64 -13.53 8.82
C LEU A 287 0.84 -13.42 9.24
N LEU A 288 1.75 -13.19 8.29
CA LEU A 288 3.18 -13.01 8.59
C LEU A 288 3.42 -11.81 9.50
N LYS A 289 2.73 -10.69 9.25
CA LYS A 289 2.74 -9.51 10.13
C LYS A 289 2.31 -9.87 11.56
N SER A 290 1.22 -10.63 11.72
CA SER A 290 0.76 -11.09 13.03
C SER A 290 1.76 -12.00 13.73
N THR A 291 2.42 -12.90 12.99
CA THR A 291 3.48 -13.77 13.53
C THR A 291 4.66 -12.95 14.01
N LEU A 292 5.08 -11.96 13.23
CA LEU A 292 6.19 -11.07 13.55
C LEU A 292 5.90 -10.22 14.79
N ILE A 293 4.70 -9.65 14.90
CA ILE A 293 4.23 -8.94 16.10
C ILE A 293 4.27 -9.86 17.33
N SER A 294 3.80 -11.09 17.20
CA SER A 294 3.83 -12.06 18.31
C SER A 294 5.25 -12.36 18.79
N ILE A 295 6.20 -12.52 17.86
CA ILE A 295 7.63 -12.73 18.19
C ILE A 295 8.17 -11.52 18.94
N TYR A 296 7.94 -10.31 18.44
CA TYR A 296 8.41 -9.08 19.09
C TYR A 296 7.81 -8.88 20.48
N MET A 297 6.50 -9.09 20.64
CA MET A 297 5.84 -9.00 21.95
C MET A 297 6.38 -10.04 22.95
N LYS A 298 6.70 -11.26 22.50
CA LYS A 298 7.33 -12.28 23.35
C LYS A 298 8.71 -11.84 23.81
N ILE A 299 9.54 -11.32 22.90
CA ILE A 299 10.88 -10.81 23.23
C ILE A 299 10.78 -9.64 24.22
N LEU A 300 9.85 -8.70 23.96
CA LEU A 300 9.61 -7.55 24.83
C LEU A 300 9.23 -8.00 26.25
N LYS A 301 8.27 -8.92 26.37
CA LYS A 301 7.80 -9.43 27.68
C LYS A 301 8.87 -10.18 28.46
N GLN A 302 9.73 -10.91 27.77
CA GLN A 302 10.86 -11.60 28.39
C GLN A 302 11.95 -10.64 28.86
N GLY A 303 12.08 -9.47 28.20
CA GLY A 303 13.15 -8.52 28.49
C GLY A 303 14.52 -8.98 27.99
N LEU A 304 14.55 -10.03 27.16
CA LEU A 304 15.76 -10.70 26.71
C LEU A 304 16.13 -10.22 25.31
N ASP A 305 16.84 -9.09 25.24
CA ASP A 305 17.50 -8.66 23.99
C ASP A 305 18.96 -8.30 24.25
N LEU A 306 19.86 -8.94 23.50
CA LEU A 306 21.31 -8.75 23.58
C LEU A 306 21.85 -7.79 22.52
N ARG A 307 20.99 -7.21 21.68
CA ARG A 307 21.38 -6.24 20.65
C ARG A 307 21.87 -4.92 21.26
N GLU A 308 22.57 -4.13 20.44
CA GLU A 308 23.21 -2.89 20.89
C GLU A 308 22.24 -1.85 21.44
N GLU A 309 21.02 -1.80 20.92
CA GLU A 309 20.01 -0.84 21.34
C GLU A 309 19.14 -1.36 22.50
N GLY A 310 19.22 -2.65 22.82
CA GLY A 310 18.37 -3.33 23.80
C GLY A 310 16.91 -3.40 23.35
N LEU A 311 15.98 -3.35 24.32
CA LEU A 311 14.54 -3.47 24.06
C LEU A 311 13.95 -2.32 23.26
N ARG A 312 14.65 -1.18 23.19
CA ARG A 312 14.27 -0.04 22.32
C ARG A 312 14.15 -0.45 20.86
N TRP A 313 15.00 -1.37 20.39
CA TRP A 313 14.92 -1.87 19.02
C TRP A 313 13.58 -2.58 18.75
N ILE A 314 13.13 -3.41 19.69
CA ILE A 314 11.87 -4.14 19.59
C ILE A 314 10.67 -3.18 19.54
N ILE A 315 10.70 -2.14 20.37
CA ILE A 315 9.67 -1.08 20.38
C ILE A 315 9.60 -0.39 19.02
N LYS A 316 10.75 -0.01 18.45
CA LYS A 316 10.82 0.59 17.11
C LYS A 316 10.23 -0.34 16.05
N CYS A 317 10.54 -1.63 16.09
CA CYS A 317 10.00 -2.60 15.15
C CYS A 317 8.48 -2.79 15.29
N LEU A 318 7.94 -2.84 16.51
CA LEU A 318 6.50 -2.91 16.73
C LEU A 318 5.77 -1.69 16.18
N TRP A 319 6.33 -0.49 16.40
CA TRP A 319 5.77 0.74 15.85
C TRP A 319 5.87 0.85 14.34
N GLN A 320 6.95 0.35 13.72
CA GLN A 320 7.06 0.24 12.25
C GLN A 320 6.01 -0.71 11.65
N LEU A 321 5.49 -1.64 12.46
CA LEU A 321 4.37 -2.50 12.11
C LEU A 321 3.01 -1.89 12.48
N ASP A 322 2.95 -0.62 12.86
CA ASP A 322 1.73 0.08 13.32
C ASP A 322 1.02 -0.64 14.49
N GLU A 323 1.76 -1.38 15.33
CA GLU A 323 1.20 -2.09 16.47
C GLU A 323 1.35 -1.26 17.75
N PRO A 324 0.26 -0.96 18.48
CA PRO A 324 0.35 -0.30 19.78
C PRO A 324 0.91 -1.26 20.84
N ILE A 325 1.68 -0.72 21.77
CA ILE A 325 2.32 -1.51 22.83
C ILE A 325 1.53 -1.31 24.13
N PRO A 326 0.95 -2.37 24.72
CA PRO A 326 0.34 -2.27 26.03
C PRO A 326 1.43 -2.21 27.10
N LEU A 327 1.24 -1.40 28.14
CA LEU A 327 2.20 -1.33 29.25
C LEU A 327 2.41 -2.68 29.96
N SER A 328 1.41 -3.57 29.91
CA SER A 328 1.50 -4.94 30.43
C SER A 328 2.40 -5.87 29.61
N ALA A 329 2.86 -5.46 28.42
CA ALA A 329 3.81 -6.23 27.63
C ALA A 329 5.27 -6.03 28.06
N PHE A 330 5.55 -5.05 28.93
CA PHE A 330 6.89 -4.86 29.47
C PHE A 330 7.21 -5.95 30.51
N PRO A 331 8.51 -6.27 30.71
CA PRO A 331 8.93 -7.20 31.74
C PRO A 331 8.49 -6.75 33.13
N HIS A 332 8.11 -7.71 33.98
CA HIS A 332 7.65 -7.45 35.36
C HIS A 332 8.72 -6.79 36.24
N PHE A 333 10.00 -6.95 35.88
CA PHE A 333 11.10 -6.31 36.57
C PHE A 333 11.28 -4.83 36.21
N PHE A 334 10.49 -4.27 35.28
CA PHE A 334 10.45 -2.83 35.03
C PHE A 334 9.26 -2.20 35.75
N ASP A 335 9.53 -1.08 36.39
CA ASP A 335 8.51 -0.13 36.78
C ASP A 335 7.97 0.66 35.58
N GLU A 336 6.87 1.37 35.84
CA GLU A 336 6.20 2.19 34.83
C GLU A 336 7.12 3.27 34.27
N GLU A 337 7.95 3.89 35.11
CA GLU A 337 8.92 4.92 34.72
C GLU A 337 9.98 4.37 33.75
N SER A 338 10.54 3.17 33.99
CA SER A 338 11.48 2.52 33.07
C SER A 338 10.85 2.22 31.71
N SER A 339 9.57 1.82 31.73
CA SER A 339 8.81 1.51 30.53
C SER A 339 8.54 2.79 29.73
N GLN A 340 8.18 3.89 30.40
CA GLN A 340 8.03 5.22 29.78
C GLN A 340 9.36 5.76 29.23
N PHE A 341 10.46 5.54 29.94
CA PHE A 341 11.81 5.87 29.45
C PHE A 341 12.11 5.15 28.13
N LEU A 342 11.89 3.83 28.07
CA LEU A 342 12.12 3.03 26.86
C LEU A 342 11.29 3.53 25.67
N LEU A 343 10.01 3.85 25.90
CA LEU A 343 9.11 4.39 24.88
C LEU A 343 9.59 5.76 24.39
N SER A 344 9.95 6.65 25.31
CA SER A 344 10.45 8.00 24.98
C SER A 344 11.75 7.93 24.18
N MET A 345 12.68 7.05 24.57
CA MET A 345 13.92 6.85 23.84
C MET A 345 13.71 6.29 22.44
N ALA A 346 12.79 5.32 22.28
CA ALA A 346 12.43 4.80 20.97
C ALA A 346 11.78 5.88 20.08
N GLN A 347 11.00 6.79 20.67
CA GLN A 347 10.41 7.92 19.95
C GLN A 347 11.51 8.89 19.48
N TYR A 348 12.46 9.25 20.34
CA TYR A 348 13.57 10.11 19.95
C TYR A 348 14.45 9.50 18.86
N ASP A 349 14.72 8.19 18.92
CA ASP A 349 15.45 7.47 17.86
C ASP A 349 14.76 7.62 16.50
N ILE A 350 13.42 7.49 16.47
CA ILE A 350 12.61 7.65 15.26
C ILE A 350 12.66 9.10 14.75
N GLU A 351 12.49 10.07 15.64
CA GLU A 351 12.57 11.49 15.28
C GLU A 351 13.96 11.87 14.77
N LEU A 352 15.02 11.27 15.32
CA LEU A 352 16.39 11.47 14.89
C LEU A 352 16.59 10.89 13.48
N ALA A 353 16.13 9.68 13.22
CA ALA A 353 16.18 9.06 11.90
C ALA A 353 15.42 9.88 10.83
N ASP A 354 14.24 10.40 11.17
CA ASP A 354 13.45 11.28 10.28
C ASP A 354 14.20 12.58 9.97
N ASN A 355 14.74 13.26 10.99
CA ASN A 355 15.53 14.47 10.78
C ASN A 355 16.80 14.21 9.94
N GLN A 356 17.46 13.06 10.11
CA GLN A 356 18.58 12.66 9.27
C GLN A 356 18.16 12.43 7.82
N GLY A 357 17.03 11.75 7.58
CA GLY A 357 16.48 11.55 6.24
C GLY A 357 16.10 12.86 5.55
N ARG A 358 15.49 13.80 6.30
CA ARG A 358 15.19 15.15 5.82
C ARG A 358 16.46 15.94 5.51
N LEU A 359 17.49 15.85 6.35
CA LEU A 359 18.78 16.49 6.11
C LEU A 359 19.39 16.02 4.79
N GLU A 360 19.39 14.71 4.55
CA GLU A 360 19.96 14.13 3.33
C GLU A 360 19.14 14.52 2.09
N SER A 361 17.81 14.45 2.18
CA SER A 361 16.91 14.89 1.10
C SER A 361 17.06 16.39 0.78
N THR A 362 17.34 17.21 1.78
CA THR A 362 17.57 18.65 1.58
C THR A 362 18.94 18.89 0.94
N ARG A 363 19.97 18.10 1.32
CA ARG A 363 21.29 18.15 0.68
C ARG A 363 21.25 17.74 -0.78
N THR A 364 20.50 16.70 -1.14
CA THR A 364 20.34 16.28 -2.54
C THR A 364 19.63 17.38 -3.34
N LYS A 365 18.56 17.98 -2.82
CA LYS A 365 17.89 19.13 -3.45
C LYS A 365 18.83 20.32 -3.65
N VAL A 366 19.67 20.65 -2.67
CA VAL A 366 20.69 21.71 -2.81
C VAL A 366 21.68 21.38 -3.92
N LYS A 367 22.11 20.11 -4.02
CA LYS A 367 23.02 19.64 -5.07
C LYS A 367 22.36 19.72 -6.46
N GLU A 368 21.11 19.30 -6.57
CA GLU A 368 20.31 19.38 -7.79
C GLU A 368 20.08 20.83 -8.23
N ALA A 369 19.68 21.72 -7.31
CA ALA A 369 19.51 23.14 -7.57
C ALA A 369 20.82 23.79 -8.05
N ARG A 370 21.96 23.44 -7.42
CA ARG A 370 23.28 23.92 -7.85
C ARG A 370 23.64 23.45 -9.26
N ASN A 371 23.34 22.19 -9.59
CA ASN A 371 23.57 21.65 -10.93
C ASN A 371 22.69 22.32 -11.98
N GLN A 372 21.41 22.56 -11.68
CA GLN A 372 20.48 23.28 -12.56
C GLN A 372 20.92 24.73 -12.79
N MET A 373 21.39 25.41 -11.74
CA MET A 373 21.97 26.76 -11.86
C MET A 373 23.23 26.77 -12.74
N SER A 374 24.09 25.76 -12.65
CA SER A 374 25.28 25.65 -13.52
C SER A 374 24.91 25.45 -15.00
N ILE A 375 23.88 24.65 -15.28
CA ILE A 375 23.38 24.43 -16.65
C ILE A 375 22.74 25.71 -17.20
N SER A 376 21.98 26.42 -16.37
CA SER A 376 21.36 27.70 -16.75
C SER A 376 22.40 28.77 -17.12
N LYS A 377 23.48 28.89 -16.33
CA LYS A 377 24.60 29.81 -16.63
C LYS A 377 25.28 29.49 -17.96
N ASN A 378 25.56 28.21 -18.22
CA ASN A 378 26.17 27.79 -19.49
C ASN A 378 25.25 28.06 -20.69
N ASN A 379 23.93 27.88 -20.52
CA ASN A 379 22.95 28.19 -21.57
C ASN A 379 22.81 29.71 -21.80
N GLU A 380 22.90 30.52 -20.76
CA GLU A 380 22.87 31.99 -20.86
C GLU A 380 24.13 32.51 -21.58
N GLU A 381 25.31 31.97 -21.26
CA GLU A 381 26.55 32.26 -22.00
C GLU A 381 26.48 31.82 -23.46
N LEU A 382 25.92 30.64 -23.76
CA LEU A 382 25.65 30.18 -25.13
C LEU A 382 24.70 31.13 -25.86
N LEU A 383 23.63 31.59 -25.23
CA LEU A 383 22.68 32.55 -25.83
C LEU A 383 23.34 33.90 -26.09
N VAL A 384 24.18 34.39 -25.18
CA VAL A 384 24.97 35.62 -25.37
C VAL A 384 25.92 35.46 -26.56
N ASN A 385 26.62 34.32 -26.65
CA ASN A 385 27.54 34.00 -27.74
C ASN A 385 26.82 33.87 -29.09
N VAL A 386 25.66 33.21 -29.14
CA VAL A 386 24.81 33.11 -30.33
C VAL A 386 24.31 34.48 -30.77
N LYS A 387 23.80 35.32 -29.84
CA LYS A 387 23.39 36.70 -30.14
C LYS A 387 24.56 37.55 -30.65
N ALA A 388 25.75 37.40 -30.08
CA ALA A 388 26.94 38.10 -30.54
C ALA A 388 27.34 37.66 -31.97
N ARG A 389 27.25 36.37 -32.27
CA ARG A 389 27.55 35.81 -33.59
C ARG A 389 26.50 36.21 -34.64
N LEU A 390 25.22 36.22 -34.29
CA LEU A 390 24.14 36.71 -35.15
C LEU A 390 24.28 38.22 -35.44
N ARG A 391 24.68 39.03 -34.45
CA ARG A 391 25.02 40.44 -34.67
C ARG A 391 26.21 40.62 -35.62
N LYS A 392 27.27 39.83 -35.46
CA LYS A 392 28.43 39.83 -36.39
C LYS A 392 28.01 39.44 -37.81
N LEU A 393 27.13 38.45 -37.96
CA LEU A 393 26.59 38.04 -39.26
C LEU A 393 25.73 39.15 -39.88
N CYS A 394 24.82 39.77 -39.13
CA CYS A 394 24.00 40.89 -39.62
C CYS A 394 24.86 42.09 -40.03
N ASN A 395 25.93 42.39 -39.29
CA ASN A 395 26.85 43.49 -39.60
C ASN A 395 27.80 43.17 -40.77
N SER A 396 27.98 41.88 -41.12
CA SER A 396 28.81 41.46 -42.27
C SER A 396 28.07 41.50 -43.60
N VAL A 397 26.74 41.55 -43.58
CA VAL A 397 25.93 41.73 -44.78
C VAL A 397 25.77 43.24 -44.99
N LYS A 398 26.43 43.79 -46.02
CA LYS A 398 26.21 45.16 -46.49
C LYS A 398 24.79 45.28 -47.06
N ALA A 399 23.79 45.39 -46.20
CA ALA A 399 22.43 45.74 -46.57
C ALA A 399 22.08 47.13 -46.01
N SER A 400 21.69 47.98 -46.94
CA SER A 400 21.15 49.35 -46.81
C SER A 400 20.30 49.60 -45.55
N PRO A 401 20.35 50.80 -44.93
CA PRO A 401 19.73 51.06 -43.65
C PRO A 401 18.21 51.16 -43.80
N VAL A 402 17.48 50.13 -43.36
CA VAL A 402 16.04 50.23 -43.10
C VAL A 402 15.84 50.49 -41.61
N LYS A 403 15.38 51.71 -41.32
CA LYS A 403 14.91 52.16 -40.00
C LYS A 403 14.00 51.11 -39.35
N ARG A 404 14.32 50.66 -38.13
CA ARG A 404 13.31 50.17 -37.19
C ARG A 404 13.68 50.45 -35.74
N LEU A 405 12.70 51.08 -35.09
CA LEU A 405 12.24 51.00 -33.71
C LEU A 405 13.29 50.89 -32.60
N ASP A 406 13.36 51.99 -31.86
CA ASP A 406 13.93 52.12 -30.54
C ASP A 406 13.39 51.06 -29.57
N ASP A 407 14.33 50.28 -29.03
CA ASP A 407 14.57 50.05 -27.61
C ASP A 407 13.35 49.95 -26.67
N PHE A 408 12.84 48.73 -26.52
CA PHE A 408 12.39 48.24 -25.21
C PHE A 408 13.60 47.71 -24.44
N THR A 409 14.33 48.63 -23.79
CA THR A 409 15.16 48.28 -22.64
C THR A 409 14.46 48.83 -21.40
N ASN A 410 13.97 47.95 -20.53
CA ASN A 410 13.90 48.21 -19.10
C ASN A 410 13.56 46.94 -18.30
N GLY A 411 14.47 46.62 -17.38
CA GLY A 411 14.09 46.25 -16.02
C GLY A 411 13.40 44.92 -15.78
N GLY A 412 13.98 43.81 -16.27
CA GLY A 412 13.68 42.49 -15.72
C GLY A 412 14.60 42.20 -14.55
N ASP A 413 14.31 42.78 -13.39
CA ASP A 413 14.99 42.52 -12.12
C ASP A 413 14.90 41.01 -11.82
N LYS A 414 16.02 40.31 -12.01
CA LYS A 414 16.11 38.86 -11.92
C LYS A 414 16.14 38.44 -10.45
N VAL A 415 14.95 38.24 -9.88
CA VAL A 415 14.70 37.47 -8.66
C VAL A 415 15.18 36.03 -8.88
N TYR A 416 16.48 35.76 -8.71
CA TYR A 416 17.05 34.41 -8.81
C TYR A 416 17.87 34.00 -7.58
N VAL A 417 17.79 34.75 -6.47
CA VAL A 417 18.63 34.51 -5.28
C VAL A 417 17.84 33.94 -4.08
N HIS A 418 16.51 33.81 -4.15
CA HIS A 418 15.72 33.44 -2.95
C HIS A 418 15.58 31.95 -2.64
N GLU A 419 15.70 31.02 -3.61
CA GLU A 419 15.51 29.59 -3.31
C GLU A 419 16.72 28.93 -2.64
N GLY A 420 17.95 29.34 -2.99
CA GLY A 420 19.17 28.77 -2.41
C GLY A 420 19.34 29.06 -0.92
N ASN A 421 18.89 30.23 -0.46
CA ASN A 421 18.98 30.62 0.95
C ASN A 421 17.99 29.85 1.85
N ASN A 422 16.85 29.41 1.29
CA ASN A 422 15.83 28.71 2.05
C ASN A 422 16.30 27.30 2.47
N TYR A 423 16.94 26.55 1.56
CA TYR A 423 17.46 25.23 1.86
C TYR A 423 18.63 25.24 2.86
N VAL A 424 19.47 26.28 2.82
CA VAL A 424 20.57 26.42 3.80
C VAL A 424 20.02 26.70 5.19
N SER A 425 18.99 27.55 5.31
CA SER A 425 18.28 27.79 6.57
C SER A 425 17.64 26.51 7.11
N GLU A 426 16.96 25.73 6.24
CA GLU A 426 16.34 24.46 6.60
C GLU A 426 17.39 23.44 7.11
N ILE A 427 18.56 23.34 6.45
CA ILE A 427 19.66 22.48 6.90
C ILE A 427 20.14 22.85 8.32
N VAL A 428 20.29 24.14 8.60
CA VAL A 428 20.73 24.63 9.91
C VAL A 428 19.68 24.30 10.98
N GLU A 429 18.40 24.50 10.67
CA GLU A 429 17.31 24.18 11.58
C GLU A 429 17.24 22.68 11.89
N ILE A 430 17.34 21.82 10.87
CA ILE A 430 17.36 20.36 11.04
C ILE A 430 18.55 19.93 11.92
N LYS A 431 19.75 20.47 11.69
CA LYS A 431 20.93 20.19 12.53
C LYS A 431 20.71 20.60 13.98
N LYS A 432 20.15 21.79 14.22
CA LYS A 432 19.83 22.27 15.57
C LYS A 432 18.81 21.37 16.27
N ASN A 433 17.84 20.85 15.53
CA ASN A 433 16.85 19.89 16.05
C ASN A 433 17.51 18.55 16.42
N ILE A 434 18.40 18.02 15.58
CA ILE A 434 19.18 16.79 15.88
C ILE A 434 20.00 16.97 17.16
N GLU A 435 20.70 18.10 17.31
CA GLU A 435 21.46 18.40 18.54
C GLU A 435 20.57 18.50 19.77
N ARG A 436 19.39 19.13 19.65
CA ARG A 436 18.43 19.22 20.76
C ARG A 436 17.94 17.84 21.21
N ILE A 437 17.61 16.96 20.26
CA ILE A 437 17.17 15.59 20.53
C ILE A 437 18.29 14.81 21.23
N ASN A 438 19.53 14.86 20.70
CA ASN A 438 20.68 14.19 21.31
C ASN A 438 20.95 14.64 22.75
N LYS A 439 20.88 15.94 23.02
CA LYS A 439 21.01 16.48 24.38
C LYS A 439 19.91 15.97 25.32
N SER A 440 18.67 15.92 24.83
CA SER A 440 17.52 15.44 25.60
C SER A 440 17.64 13.94 25.91
N MET A 441 18.07 13.13 24.93
CA MET A 441 18.34 11.71 25.11
C MET A 441 19.44 11.44 26.14
N HIS A 442 20.51 12.23 26.12
CA HIS A 442 21.60 12.12 27.10
C HIS A 442 21.09 12.41 28.52
N LEU A 443 20.38 13.53 28.70
CA LEU A 443 19.83 13.93 29.99
C LEU A 443 18.86 12.87 30.54
N LEU A 444 17.97 12.34 29.71
CA LEU A 444 17.04 11.28 30.11
C LEU A 444 17.78 10.00 30.51
N THR A 445 18.84 9.65 29.78
CA THR A 445 19.67 8.49 30.09
C THR A 445 20.34 8.63 31.45
N GLU A 446 20.96 9.78 31.73
CA GLU A 446 21.61 10.04 33.03
C GLU A 446 20.61 10.05 34.19
N ASN A 447 19.46 10.70 34.01
CA ASN A 447 18.40 10.74 35.01
C ASN A 447 17.88 9.33 35.32
N GLU A 448 17.65 8.53 34.28
CA GLU A 448 17.16 7.16 34.44
C GLU A 448 18.19 6.27 35.12
N ILE A 449 19.47 6.39 34.77
CA ILE A 449 20.53 5.64 35.45
C ILE A 449 20.59 5.98 36.93
N ARG A 450 20.56 7.27 37.27
CA ARG A 450 20.58 7.72 38.66
C ARG A 450 19.37 7.18 39.42
N ARG A 451 18.19 7.23 38.82
CA ARG A 451 16.95 6.74 39.39
C ARG A 451 16.99 5.23 39.62
N VAL A 452 17.37 4.45 38.60
CA VAL A 452 17.45 2.99 38.69
C VAL A 452 18.46 2.57 39.75
N THR A 453 19.65 3.18 39.78
CA THR A 453 20.68 2.89 40.80
C THR A 453 20.18 3.16 42.22
N ASN A 454 19.43 4.26 42.42
CA ASN A 454 18.99 4.67 43.76
C ASN A 454 17.73 3.92 44.24
N ASN A 455 16.80 3.61 43.33
CA ASN A 455 15.45 3.15 43.67
C ASN A 455 15.29 1.64 43.55
N TYR A 456 16.03 0.98 42.64
CA TYR A 456 15.95 -0.47 42.52
C TYR A 456 16.76 -1.12 43.63
N LYS A 457 16.10 -1.38 44.75
CA LYS A 457 16.61 -2.33 45.75
C LYS A 457 16.66 -3.69 45.09
N VAL A 458 17.87 -4.23 44.95
CA VAL A 458 18.09 -5.58 44.40
C VAL A 458 17.34 -6.56 45.28
N SER A 459 16.12 -6.94 44.88
CA SER A 459 15.48 -8.11 45.45
C SER A 459 16.35 -9.31 45.09
N PRO A 460 16.74 -10.15 46.06
CA PRO A 460 17.75 -11.18 45.86
C PRO A 460 17.36 -12.29 44.87
N VAL A 461 16.14 -12.31 44.34
CA VAL A 461 15.57 -13.51 43.71
C VAL A 461 15.37 -13.45 42.19
N GLU A 462 15.24 -12.30 41.53
CA GLU A 462 14.72 -12.35 40.12
C GLU A 462 15.64 -11.78 39.04
N VAL A 463 16.17 -10.57 39.14
CA VAL A 463 16.99 -9.96 38.06
C VAL A 463 17.99 -8.97 38.63
N GLY A 464 19.29 -9.14 38.33
CA GLY A 464 20.33 -8.20 38.79
C GLY A 464 20.31 -6.87 38.04
N LEU A 465 20.76 -5.78 38.69
CA LEU A 465 20.87 -4.43 38.11
C LEU A 465 21.57 -4.39 36.75
N ALA A 466 22.59 -5.24 36.57
CA ALA A 466 23.32 -5.35 35.31
C ALA A 466 22.42 -5.77 34.13
N HIS A 467 21.42 -6.61 34.38
CA HIS A 467 20.45 -7.03 33.37
C HIS A 467 19.45 -5.91 33.06
N ILE A 468 18.96 -5.21 34.08
CA ILE A 468 18.08 -4.04 33.94
C ILE A 468 18.76 -2.98 33.07
N PHE A 469 20.00 -2.59 33.40
CA PHE A 469 20.75 -1.63 32.58
C PHE A 469 20.99 -2.14 31.16
N LYS A 470 21.24 -3.43 30.97
CA LYS A 470 21.42 -4.01 29.64
C LYS A 470 20.13 -3.98 28.82
N ALA A 471 18.98 -4.23 29.43
CA ALA A 471 17.68 -4.16 28.77
C ALA A 471 17.31 -2.70 28.40
N LEU A 472 17.63 -1.74 29.26
CA LEU A 472 17.36 -0.30 29.05
C LEU A 472 18.31 0.36 28.04
N LEU A 473 19.61 0.10 28.16
CA LEU A 473 20.66 0.83 27.46
C LEU A 473 21.38 0.01 26.39
N GLY A 474 21.15 -1.31 26.34
CA GLY A 474 21.79 -2.22 25.40
C GLY A 474 23.30 -2.35 25.64
N SER A 475 24.10 -2.19 24.59
CA SER A 475 25.57 -2.32 24.65
C SER A 475 26.23 -1.20 25.46
N ARG A 476 25.60 -0.02 25.52
CA ARG A 476 26.06 1.14 26.29
C ARG A 476 25.99 0.92 27.80
N ALA A 477 25.26 -0.08 28.28
CA ALA A 477 25.21 -0.43 29.69
C ALA A 477 26.60 -0.61 30.32
N ARG A 478 27.61 -1.07 29.55
CA ARG A 478 28.99 -1.22 30.04
C ARG A 478 29.68 0.11 30.36
N GLU A 479 29.36 1.18 29.64
CA GLU A 479 29.92 2.51 29.90
C GLU A 479 29.37 3.08 31.21
N TYR A 480 28.08 2.84 31.45
CA TYR A 480 27.38 3.35 32.63
C TYR A 480 27.54 2.48 33.88
N MET A 481 27.73 1.16 33.74
CA MET A 481 28.05 0.31 34.90
C MET A 481 29.39 0.67 35.55
N LYS A 482 30.33 1.27 34.80
CA LYS A 482 31.57 1.81 35.39
C LYS A 482 31.31 3.00 36.31
N LEU A 483 30.26 3.77 36.05
CA LEU A 483 29.88 4.94 36.83
C LEU A 483 29.12 4.58 38.12
N THR A 484 28.52 3.39 38.18
CA THR A 484 27.76 2.88 39.35
C THR A 484 28.60 1.99 40.28
N GLN A 485 29.90 1.80 40.00
CA GLN A 485 30.83 1.03 40.85
C GLN A 485 31.62 1.93 41.83
N ILE A 486 31.19 3.18 42.01
CA ILE A 486 31.62 4.09 43.07
C ILE A 486 30.62 3.95 44.21
#